data_AF-A0A1N7Q5I8-F1
#
_entry.id   AF-A0A1N7Q5I8-F1
#
_cell.length_a   1.000
_cell.length_b   1.000
_cell.length_c   1.000
_cell.angle_alpha   90.00
_cell.angle_beta   90.00
_cell.angle_gamma   90.00
#
_symmetry.space_group_name_H-M   'P 1'
#
loop_
_entity.id
_entity.type
_entity.pdbx_description
1 polymer ?
#
loop_
_entity_poly.entity_id
_entity_poly.type
_entity_poly.pdbx_seq_one_letter_code
_entity_poly.pdbx_strand_id
1 'polypeptide(L)' 'MKNLKKLSKSALKNIAGGWVPPPGESCPAGSCQYKENGPCRPYNANLCI' A
#
# COMPACT_ATOMS: atom_id res chain seq x y z
N MET A 1 10.86 4.44 -27.53
CA MET A 1 10.33 3.82 -26.29
C MET A 1 10.22 4.91 -25.22
N LYS A 2 9.05 5.07 -24.60
CA LYS A 2 8.72 6.17 -23.69
C LYS A 2 9.63 6.16 -22.46
N ASN A 3 10.11 7.35 -22.06
CA ASN A 3 10.90 7.62 -20.84
C ASN A 3 10.18 7.11 -19.58
N LEU A 4 10.36 5.84 -19.23
CA LEU A 4 9.89 5.27 -17.98
C LEU A 4 10.81 5.79 -16.87
N LYS A 5 10.43 6.91 -16.23
CA LYS A 5 11.10 7.39 -15.01
C LYS A 5 11.05 6.27 -13.99
N LYS A 6 12.23 5.74 -13.62
CA LYS A 6 12.38 4.74 -12.56
C LYS A 6 11.79 5.32 -11.29
N LEU A 7 10.67 4.77 -10.84
CA LEU A 7 10.03 5.21 -9.61
C LEU A 7 11.01 5.09 -8.45
N SER A 8 11.05 6.11 -7.58
CA SER A 8 11.84 6.04 -6.36
C SER A 8 11.39 4.85 -5.51
N LYS A 9 12.30 4.24 -4.75
CA LYS A 9 12.00 3.03 -3.95
C LYS A 9 10.77 3.21 -3.04
N SER A 10 10.56 4.42 -2.52
CA SER A 10 9.40 4.78 -1.71
C SER A 10 8.11 4.86 -2.53
N ALA A 11 8.15 5.48 -3.70
CA ALA A 11 6.99 5.53 -4.58
C ALA A 11 6.67 4.13 -5.18
N LEU A 12 7.68 3.30 -5.39
CA LEU A 12 7.54 1.90 -5.79
C LEU A 12 6.93 1.06 -4.68
N LYS A 13 7.25 1.32 -3.40
CA LYS A 13 6.57 0.72 -2.24
C LYS A 13 5.09 1.14 -2.15
N ASN A 14 4.77 2.38 -2.48
CA ASN A 14 3.39 2.86 -2.49
C ASN A 14 2.56 2.22 -3.62
N ILE A 15 3.13 2.10 -4.83
CA ILE A 15 2.45 1.44 -5.96
C ILE A 15 2.38 -0.09 -5.78
N ALA A 16 3.41 -0.72 -5.21
CA ALA A 16 3.43 -2.15 -4.99
C ALA A 16 2.60 -2.61 -3.77
N GLY A 17 1.87 -1.71 -3.12
CA GLY A 17 1.07 -2.00 -1.92
C GLY A 17 1.93 -2.58 -0.80
N GLY A 18 3.10 -1.98 -0.57
CA GLY A 18 4.13 -2.44 0.38
C GLY A 18 4.34 -1.48 1.56
N TRP A 19 3.52 -0.44 1.70
CA TRP A 19 3.56 0.41 2.89
C TRP A 19 2.77 -0.26 4.01
N VAL A 20 3.45 -0.63 5.10
CA VAL A 20 2.84 -1.18 6.32
C VAL A 20 2.67 -0.02 7.29
N PRO A 21 1.45 0.24 7.81
CA PRO A 21 1.26 1.27 8.81
C PRO A 21 2.01 0.89 10.09
N PRO A 22 2.63 1.87 10.79
CA PRO A 22 3.14 1.66 12.13
C PRO A 22 2.07 1.12 13.09
N PRO A 23 2.45 0.47 14.20
CA PRO A 23 1.49 0.07 15.24
C PRO A 23 0.68 1.28 15.73
N GLY A 24 -0.65 1.19 15.65
CA GLY A 24 -1.58 2.25 16.03
C GLY A 24 -1.96 3.23 14.90
N GLU A 25 -1.31 3.15 13.74
CA GLU A 25 -1.68 3.92 12.54
C GLU A 25 -2.61 3.09 11.65
N SER A 26 -3.48 3.76 10.89
CA SER A 26 -4.37 3.13 9.92
C SER A 26 -3.87 3.31 8.50
N CYS A 27 -4.33 2.45 7.60
CA CYS A 27 -4.11 2.65 6.18
C CYS A 27 -4.72 3.98 5.70
N PRO A 28 -4.07 4.68 4.75
CA PRO A 28 -4.64 5.89 4.17
C PRO A 28 -5.99 5.58 3.51
N ALA A 29 -6.88 6.57 3.46
CA ALA A 29 -8.21 6.42 2.89
C ALA A 29 -8.17 5.83 1.46
N GLY A 30 -9.03 4.85 1.18
CA GLY A 30 -9.01 4.11 -0.08
C GLY A 30 -8.04 2.92 -0.10
N SER A 31 -7.42 2.59 1.03
CA SER A 31 -6.62 1.38 1.22
C SER A 31 -6.93 0.70 2.56
N CYS A 32 -6.66 -0.59 2.67
CA CYS A 32 -6.82 -1.37 3.90
C CYS A 32 -5.75 -2.46 4.01
N GLN A 33 -5.58 -3.03 5.20
CA GLN A 33 -4.77 -4.22 5.38
C GLN A 33 -5.64 -5.45 5.10
N TYR A 34 -5.11 -6.42 4.36
CA TYR A 34 -5.80 -7.71 4.17
C TYR A 34 -5.43 -8.74 5.25
N LYS A 35 -4.45 -8.41 6.08
CA LYS A 35 -3.96 -9.23 7.20
C LYS A 35 -3.39 -8.31 8.26
N GLU A 36 -3.43 -8.75 9.51
CA GLU A 36 -2.92 -7.96 10.64
C GLU A 36 -1.42 -7.64 10.43
N ASN A 37 -1.03 -6.38 10.64
CA ASN A 37 0.32 -5.87 10.39
C ASN A 37 0.81 -6.08 8.93
N GLY A 38 -0.11 -6.28 7.99
CA GLY A 38 0.17 -6.38 6.56
C GLY A 38 0.37 -5.01 5.90
N PRO A 39 0.88 -4.98 4.67
CA PRO A 39 0.95 -3.72 3.96
C PRO A 39 -0.45 -3.29 3.50
N CYS A 40 -0.66 -1.99 3.42
CA CYS A 40 -1.87 -1.39 2.86
C CYS A 40 -1.99 -1.74 1.38
N ARG A 41 -3.13 -2.31 1.04
CA ARG A 41 -3.54 -2.66 -0.31
C ARG A 41 -4.73 -1.77 -0.70
N PRO A 42 -5.00 -1.59 -2.00
CA PRO A 42 -6.23 -0.93 -2.44
C PRO A 42 -7.45 -1.50 -1.72
N TYR A 43 -8.37 -0.63 -1.31
CA TYR A 43 -9.53 -1.04 -0.52
C TYR A 43 -10.33 -2.13 -1.25
N ASN A 44 -10.59 -3.23 -0.56
CA ASN A 44 -11.44 -4.31 -1.03
C ASN A 44 -12.26 -4.85 0.14
N ALA A 45 -13.55 -4.55 0.16
CA ALA A 45 -14.45 -4.90 1.27
C ALA A 45 -14.49 -6.40 1.63
N ASN A 46 -14.11 -7.30 0.70
CA ASN A 46 -14.09 -8.74 0.96
C ASN A 46 -12.76 -9.25 1.57
N LEU A 47 -11.72 -8.41 1.52
CA LEU A 47 -10.36 -8.79 1.95
C LEU A 47 -9.85 -7.90 3.08
N CYS A 48 -10.41 -6.70 3.26
CA CYS A 48 -10.09 -5.83 4.37
C CYS A 48 -10.49 -6.48 5.69
N ILE A 49 -9.56 -6.48 6.64
CA ILE A 49 -9.81 -6.89 8.03
C ILE A 49 -10.17 -5.70 8.91
#